data_AF-A0A959B7G8-F1
#
_entry.id   AF-A0A959B7G8-F1
#
_cell.length_a   1.000
_cell.length_b   1.000
_cell.length_c   1.000
_cell.angle_alpha   90.00
_cell.angle_beta   90.00
_cell.angle_gamma   90.00
#
_symmetry.space_group_name_H-M   'P 1'
#
loop_
_entity.id
_entity.type
_entity.pdbx_description
1 polymer ?
#
loop_
_entity_poly.entity_id
_entity_poly.type
_entity_poly.pdbx_seq_one_letter_code
_entity_poly.pdbx_strand_id
1 'polypeptide(L)'
;MWAATILALSTGASIQPPQISHWLEPDKLAHAAAYFVMASLLLWGIHRSHRLQPRHFFLVLVFSSGYGISLEIVQWAFFPGRVFEFLDIIANIIGSFGSVLVYFLIK
;
A
#
# COMPACT_ATOMS: atom_id res chain seq x y z
N MET A 1 14.05 0.02 -2.38
CA MET A 1 13.90 1.47 -2.66
C MET A 1 12.45 1.92 -2.47
N TRP A 2 11.46 1.34 -3.16
CA TRP A 2 10.05 1.77 -3.06
C TRP A 2 9.44 1.72 -1.64
N ALA A 3 9.67 0.64 -0.88
CA ALA A 3 9.22 0.57 0.52
C ALA A 3 9.74 1.75 1.36
N ALA A 4 11.03 2.07 1.26
CA ALA A 4 11.61 3.23 1.94
C ALA A 4 10.99 4.56 1.47
N THR A 5 10.66 4.70 0.19
CA THR A 5 9.91 5.85 -0.34
C THR A 5 8.52 5.95 0.30
N ILE A 6 7.78 4.85 0.38
CA ILE A 6 6.47 4.82 1.05
C ILE A 6 6.62 5.23 2.51
N LEU A 7 7.60 4.68 3.24
CA LEU A 7 7.86 5.05 4.63
C LEU A 7 8.12 6.55 4.78
N ALA A 8 9.01 7.12 3.97
CA ALA A 8 9.35 8.54 4.03
C ALA A 8 8.14 9.45 3.73
N LEU A 9 7.36 9.13 2.70
CA LEU A 9 6.18 9.91 2.32
C LEU A 9 5.05 9.79 3.36
N SER A 10 4.81 8.59 3.86
CA SER A 10 3.77 8.28 4.83
C SER A 10 4.07 8.87 6.21
N THR A 11 5.35 9.07 6.56
CA THR A 11 5.73 9.70 7.84
C THR A 11 5.86 11.22 7.78
N GLY A 12 6.16 11.80 6.61
CA GLY A 12 6.49 13.23 6.47
C GLY A 12 5.32 14.23 6.45
N ALA A 13 4.09 13.81 6.12
CA ALA A 13 2.96 14.74 5.95
C ALA A 13 2.13 14.91 7.23
N SER A 14 2.59 15.71 8.19
CA SER A 14 1.95 15.89 9.51
C SER A 14 0.66 16.73 9.52
N ILE A 15 0.06 17.06 8.38
CA ILE A 15 -1.15 17.89 8.31
C ILE A 15 -2.27 17.05 7.71
N GLN A 16 -3.22 16.64 8.56
CA GLN A 16 -4.49 16.08 8.08
C GLN A 16 -5.21 17.17 7.27
N PRO A 17 -5.45 16.95 5.96
CA PRO A 17 -6.26 17.88 5.17
C PRO A 17 -7.69 17.91 5.73
N PRO A 18 -8.44 19.01 5.53
CA PRO A 18 -9.82 19.11 5.98
C PRO A 18 -10.66 17.95 5.43
N GLN A 19 -11.41 17.29 6.32
CA GLN A 19 -12.21 16.11 6.01
C GLN A 19 -13.37 16.47 5.08
N ILE A 20 -13.26 16.13 3.79
CA ILE A 20 -14.33 16.36 2.81
C ILE A 20 -15.37 15.23 2.91
N SER A 21 -14.91 13.99 3.09
CA SER A 21 -15.72 12.79 3.36
C SER A 21 -14.80 11.63 3.79
N HIS A 22 -15.13 10.89 4.85
CA HIS A 22 -14.26 9.84 5.41
C HIS A 22 -13.79 8.77 4.40
N TRP A 23 -14.54 8.52 3.32
CA TRP A 23 -14.27 7.42 2.38
C TRP A 23 -13.41 7.79 1.17
N LEU A 24 -13.32 9.08 0.82
CA LEU A 24 -12.79 9.56 -0.46
C LEU A 24 -11.77 10.69 -0.27
N GLU A 25 -11.02 10.63 0.83
CA GLU A 25 -9.96 11.60 1.06
C GLU A 25 -8.77 11.34 0.11
N PRO A 26 -8.13 12.39 -0.43
CA PRO A 26 -6.97 12.24 -1.31
C PRO A 26 -5.85 11.39 -0.71
N ASP A 27 -5.72 11.40 0.62
CA ASP A 27 -4.81 10.56 1.38
C ASP A 27 -5.10 9.06 1.19
N LYS A 28 -6.36 8.63 1.22
CA LYS A 28 -6.74 7.21 1.01
C LYS A 28 -6.46 6.78 -0.43
N LEU A 29 -6.65 7.68 -1.39
CA LEU A 29 -6.27 7.42 -2.78
C LEU A 29 -4.76 7.30 -2.95
N ALA A 30 -3.97 8.13 -2.24
CA ALA A 30 -2.52 8.04 -2.25
C ALA A 30 -2.03 6.72 -1.64
N HIS A 31 -2.63 6.27 -0.54
CA HIS A 31 -2.42 4.94 0.04
C HIS A 31 -2.72 3.83 -0.98
N ALA A 32 -3.92 3.80 -1.56
CA ALA A 32 -4.27 2.80 -2.56
C ALA A 32 -3.29 2.80 -3.76
N ALA A 33 -2.92 3.97 -4.28
CA ALA A 33 -1.97 4.09 -5.38
C ALA A 33 -0.56 3.61 -5.01
N ALA A 34 -0.06 3.98 -3.82
CA ALA A 34 1.28 3.59 -3.36
C ALA A 34 1.42 2.07 -3.23
N TYR A 35 0.42 1.42 -2.66
CA TYR A 35 0.41 -0.03 -2.47
C TYR A 35 0.08 -0.80 -3.76
N PHE A 36 -0.69 -0.22 -4.67
CA PHE A 36 -0.83 -0.71 -6.03
C PHE A 36 0.52 -0.75 -6.76
N VAL A 37 1.29 0.34 -6.71
CA VAL A 37 2.62 0.39 -7.32
C VAL A 37 3.56 -0.60 -6.62
N MET A 38 3.52 -0.70 -5.29
CA MET A 38 4.35 -1.66 -4.57
C MET A 38 4.08 -3.11 -5.00
N ALA A 39 2.82 -3.53 -4.98
CA ALA A 39 2.44 -4.88 -5.39
C ALA A 39 2.80 -5.14 -6.86
N SER A 40 2.64 -4.13 -7.73
CA SER A 40 3.01 -4.25 -9.15
C SER A 40 4.52 -4.43 -9.35
N LEU A 41 5.34 -3.69 -8.61
CA LEU A 41 6.80 -3.82 -8.63
C LEU A 41 7.25 -5.18 -8.09
N LEU A 42 6.61 -5.69 -7.04
CA LEU A 42 6.89 -7.04 -6.51
C LEU A 42 6.56 -8.11 -7.55
N LEU A 43 5.37 -8.05 -8.17
CA LEU A 43 4.97 -8.98 -9.24
C LEU A 43 5.93 -8.91 -10.43
N TRP A 44 6.29 -7.71 -10.87
CA TRP A 44 7.21 -7.50 -11.97
C TRP A 44 8.60 -8.08 -11.67
N GLY A 45 9.13 -7.85 -10.48
CA GLY A 45 10.42 -8.42 -10.05
C GLY A 45 10.41 -9.94 -10.03
N ILE A 46 9.33 -10.56 -9.55
CA ILE A 46 9.18 -12.02 -9.56
C ILE A 46 9.08 -12.53 -11.01
N HIS A 47 8.26 -11.90 -11.86
CA HIS A 47 8.12 -12.29 -13.27
C HIS A 47 9.46 -12.25 -14.01
N ARG A 48 10.28 -11.22 -13.77
CA ARG A 48 11.59 -11.08 -14.40
C ARG A 48 12.58 -12.18 -13.99
N SER A 49 12.43 -12.73 -12.79
CA SER A 49 13.36 -13.71 -12.21
C SER A 49 12.86 -15.15 -12.37
N HIS A 50 11.55 -15.35 -12.39
CA HIS A 50 10.89 -16.65 -12.34
C HIS A 50 9.56 -16.65 -13.09
N ARG A 51 9.10 -17.85 -13.49
CA ARG A 51 7.73 -18.03 -13.99
C ARG A 51 6.73 -17.78 -12.86
N LEU A 52 5.78 -16.89 -13.08
CA LEU A 52 4.69 -16.63 -12.14
C LEU A 52 3.82 -17.88 -11.94
N GLN A 53 3.38 -18.07 -10.70
CA GLN A 53 2.60 -19.21 -10.20
C GLN A 53 1.59 -18.65 -9.19
N PRO A 54 0.46 -19.33 -8.93
CA PRO A 54 -0.57 -18.85 -8.00
C PRO A 54 -0.05 -18.40 -6.63
N ARG A 55 0.93 -19.14 -6.06
CA ARG A 55 1.56 -18.79 -4.78
C ARG A 55 2.21 -17.41 -4.75
N HIS A 56 2.72 -16.92 -5.88
CA HIS A 56 3.41 -15.64 -5.95
C HIS A 56 2.43 -14.47 -5.77
N PHE A 57 1.21 -14.58 -6.29
CA PHE A 57 0.17 -13.55 -6.07
C PHE A 57 -0.21 -13.48 -4.58
N PHE A 58 -0.38 -14.64 -3.94
CA PHE A 58 -0.64 -14.70 -2.50
C PHE A 58 0.50 -14.06 -1.70
N LEU A 59 1.75 -14.41 -2.00
CA LEU A 59 2.92 -13.81 -1.35
C LEU A 59 2.96 -12.29 -1.54
N VAL A 60 2.71 -11.80 -2.75
CA VAL A 60 2.68 -10.35 -3.01
C VAL A 60 1.64 -9.66 -2.14
N LEU A 61 0.41 -10.18 -2.09
CA LEU A 61 -0.67 -9.61 -1.27
C LEU A 61 -0.33 -9.61 0.21
N VAL A 62 0.24 -10.70 0.73
CA VAL A 62 0.66 -10.80 2.12
C VAL A 62 1.77 -9.80 2.43
N PHE A 63 2.80 -9.71 1.58
CA PHE A 63 3.92 -8.78 1.81
C PHE A 63 3.48 -7.32 1.70
N SER A 64 2.74 -6.94 0.67
CA SER A 64 2.33 -5.54 0.48
C SER A 64 1.32 -5.10 1.55
N SER A 65 0.33 -5.94 1.88
CA SER A 65 -0.66 -5.63 2.93
C SER A 65 -0.02 -5.64 4.32
N GLY A 66 0.83 -6.63 4.61
CA GLY A 66 1.54 -6.73 5.88
C GLY A 66 2.49 -5.55 6.10
N TYR A 67 3.17 -5.08 5.05
CA TYR A 67 3.95 -3.85 5.11
C TYR A 67 3.08 -2.64 5.45
N GLY A 68 1.89 -2.53 4.85
CA GLY A 68 0.99 -1.40 5.11
C GLY A 68 0.43 -1.37 6.51
N ILE A 69 -0.01 -2.52 7.02
CA ILE A 69 -0.43 -2.64 8.42
C ILE A 69 0.72 -2.28 9.37
N SER A 70 1.93 -2.77 9.08
CA SER A 70 3.11 -2.46 9.90
C SER A 70 3.44 -0.96 9.88
N LEU A 71 3.27 -0.31 8.74
CA LEU A 71 3.52 1.12 8.59
C LEU A 71 2.56 1.97 9.42
N GLU A 72 1.26 1.66 9.41
CA GLU A 72 0.27 2.34 10.25
C GLU A 72 0.60 2.22 11.74
N ILE A 73 1.04 1.03 12.17
CA ILE A 73 1.50 0.80 13.54
C ILE A 73 2.74 1.65 13.85
N VAL A 74 3.69 1.73 12.93
CA VAL A 74 4.91 2.53 13.09
C VAL A 74 4.57 4.03 13.15
N GLN A 75 3.69 4.52 12.28
CA GLN A 75 3.24 5.92 12.30
C GLN A 75 2.60 6.26 13.64
N TRP A 76 1.64 5.44 14.09
CA TRP A 76 0.96 5.65 15.36
C TRP A 76 1.90 5.59 16.56
N ALA A 77 2.84 4.64 16.58
CA ALA A 77 3.72 4.43 17.73
C ALA A 77 4.87 5.44 17.82
N PHE A 78 5.39 5.94 16.69
CA PHE A 78 6.64 6.71 16.65
C PHE A 78 6.50 8.14 16.15
N PHE A 79 5.37 8.55 15.54
CA PHE A 79 5.22 9.87 14.93
C PHE A 79 4.11 10.68 15.62
N PRO A 80 4.48 11.63 16.51
CA PRO A 80 3.52 12.48 17.20
C PRO A 80 2.63 13.24 16.22
N GLY A 81 1.32 13.21 16.43
CA GLY A 81 0.33 13.83 15.55
C GLY A 81 -0.17 12.95 14.40
N ARG A 82 0.38 11.73 14.23
CA ARG A 82 -0.24 10.70 13.38
C ARG A 82 -1.25 9.89 14.18
N VAL A 83 -2.42 9.67 13.59
CA VAL A 83 -3.48 8.84 14.16
C VAL A 83 -3.48 7.51 13.44
N PHE A 84 -3.80 6.44 14.18
CA PHE A 84 -4.00 5.13 13.57
C PHE A 84 -5.32 5.13 12.81
N GLU A 85 -5.26 5.00 11.49
CA GLU A 85 -6.43 5.13 10.62
C GLU A 85 -6.76 3.79 9.94
N PHE A 86 -7.85 3.16 10.37
CA PHE A 86 -8.27 1.87 9.82
C PHE A 86 -8.58 1.95 8.32
N LEU A 87 -9.03 3.12 7.83
CA LEU A 87 -9.32 3.32 6.41
C LEU A 87 -8.05 3.33 5.55
N ASP A 88 -6.88 3.69 6.10
CA ASP A 88 -5.61 3.57 5.36
C ASP A 88 -5.21 2.12 5.17
N ILE A 89 -5.40 1.28 6.20
CA ILE A 89 -5.20 -0.16 6.07
C ILE A 89 -6.07 -0.73 4.94
N ILE A 90 -7.35 -0.35 4.89
CA ILE A 90 -8.25 -0.77 3.83
C ILE A 90 -7.76 -0.28 2.47
N ALA A 91 -7.36 0.99 2.35
CA ALA A 91 -6.84 1.55 1.11
C ALA A 91 -5.57 0.82 0.62
N ASN A 92 -4.64 0.53 1.52
CA ASN A 92 -3.40 -0.22 1.26
C ASN A 92 -3.70 -1.63 0.71
N ILE A 93 -4.68 -2.32 1.32
CA ILE A 93 -5.13 -3.64 0.88
C ILE A 93 -5.82 -3.54 -0.50
N ILE A 94 -6.73 -2.59 -0.69
CA ILE A 94 -7.42 -2.37 -1.98
C ILE A 94 -6.40 -2.12 -3.10
N GLY A 95 -5.40 -1.27 -2.87
CA GLY A 95 -4.32 -1.02 -3.82
C GLY A 95 -3.56 -2.31 -4.20
N SER A 96 -3.21 -3.10 -3.19
CA SER A 96 -2.52 -4.39 -3.37
C SER A 96 -3.33 -5.37 -4.22
N PHE A 97 -4.62 -5.52 -3.93
CA PHE A 97 -5.54 -6.37 -4.70
C PHE A 97 -5.77 -5.82 -6.11
N GLY A 98 -5.88 -4.50 -6.26
CA GLY A 98 -6.02 -3.85 -7.56
C GLY A 98 -4.87 -4.20 -8.50
N SER A 99 -3.64 -4.27 -8.00
CA SER A 99 -2.47 -4.67 -8.78
C SER A 99 -2.60 -6.09 -9.33
N VAL A 100 -2.99 -7.04 -8.47
CA VAL A 100 -3.19 -8.43 -8.86
C VAL A 100 -4.33 -8.55 -9.88
N LEU A 101 -5.45 -7.85 -9.66
CA LEU A 101 -6.58 -7.83 -10.60
C LEU A 101 -6.17 -7.28 -11.96
N VAL A 102 -5.50 -6.13 -12.01
CA VAL A 102 -5.02 -5.52 -13.26
C VAL A 102 -4.06 -6.44 -13.99
N TYR A 103 -3.16 -7.14 -13.28
CA TYR A 103 -2.29 -8.13 -13.89
C TYR A 103 -3.08 -9.24 -14.60
N PHE A 104 -4.17 -9.73 -14.01
CA PHE A 104 -5.02 -10.76 -14.65
C PHE A 104 -5.89 -10.21 -15.78
N LEU A 105 -6.18 -8.91 -15.83
CA LEU A 105 -6.94 -8.29 -16.91
C LEU A 105 -6.10 -7.98 -18.16
N ILE A 106 -4.80 -7.70 -17.98
CA ILE A 106 -3.89 -7.33 -19.07
C ILE A 106 -3.24 -8.57 -19.72
N LYS A 107 -3.28 -9.72 -19.05
CA LYS A 107 -2.64 -10.96 -19.49
C LYS A 107 -3.61 -11.95 -20.08
#